data_AF-A0A8T4G709-F1
#
_entry.id   AF-A0A8T4G709-F1
#
_cell.length_a   1.000
_cell.length_b   1.000
_cell.length_c   1.000
_cell.angle_alpha   90.00
_cell.angle_beta   90.00
_cell.angle_gamma   90.00
#
_symmetry.space_group_name_H-M   'P 1'
#
loop_
_entity.id
_entity.type
_entity.pdbx_description
1 polymer ?
#
loop_
_entity_poly.entity_id
_entity_poly.type
_entity_poly.pdbx_seq_one_letter_code
_entity_poly.pdbx_strand_id
1 'polypeptide(L)'
;MRGFVENFRKDGEYGTKDATLKETFYCVSVLGVKDRRLIRFVKRFRYREGGYVKSPSSYPPYLEETYYTLSILDIAGQIEPDQETRRYLLPLQNSDGGFRRSPYLGISSLENTFYAVMSLKLLDKSI
;
A
#
# COMPACT_ATOMS: atom_id res chain seq x y z
N MET A 1 -18.80 10.29 12.61
CA MET A 1 -17.55 9.75 12.02
C MET A 1 -17.75 9.28 10.57
N ARG A 2 -18.57 8.25 10.29
CA ARG A 2 -18.82 7.74 8.92
C ARG A 2 -19.15 8.84 7.89
N GLY A 3 -20.10 9.73 8.19
CA GLY A 3 -20.50 10.80 7.26
C GLY A 3 -19.38 11.78 6.90
N PHE A 4 -18.44 12.04 7.82
CA PHE A 4 -17.28 12.89 7.53
C PHE A 4 -16.32 12.20 6.54
N VAL A 5 -16.06 10.90 6.72
CA VAL A 5 -15.14 10.14 5.86
C VAL A 5 -15.71 9.96 4.46
N GLU A 6 -17.02 9.77 4.32
CA GLU A 6 -17.66 9.65 3.00
C GLU A 6 -17.57 10.93 2.15
N ASN A 7 -17.33 12.10 2.76
CA ASN A 7 -17.10 13.35 2.01
C ASN A 7 -15.84 13.30 1.14
N PHE A 8 -14.92 12.36 1.41
CA PHE A 8 -13.71 12.14 0.63
C PHE A 8 -13.93 11.21 -0.56
N ARG A 9 -15.15 10.73 -0.82
CA ARG A 9 -15.40 9.80 -1.93
C ARG A 9 -15.23 10.50 -3.28
N LYS A 10 -14.38 9.95 -4.15
CA LYS A 10 -14.03 10.43 -5.51
C LYS A 10 -13.93 9.25 -6.48
N ASP A 11 -14.68 9.29 -7.58
CA ASP A 11 -14.68 8.29 -8.65
C ASP A 11 -14.76 6.82 -8.17
N GLY A 12 -15.47 6.59 -7.06
CA GLY A 12 -15.67 5.28 -6.47
C GLY A 12 -14.83 5.00 -5.22
N GLU A 13 -13.67 5.63 -5.08
CA GLU A 13 -12.74 5.46 -3.94
C GLU A 13 -12.56 6.77 -3.17
N TYR A 14 -11.40 7.03 -2.54
CA TYR A 14 -11.26 8.20 -1.66
C TYR A 14 -10.03 9.07 -1.93
N GLY A 15 -10.23 10.39 -1.89
CA GLY A 15 -9.19 11.40 -1.84
C GLY A 15 -9.73 12.83 -1.86
N THR A 16 -8.83 13.80 -1.62
CA THR A 16 -9.22 15.21 -1.54
C THR A 16 -9.54 15.81 -2.91
N LYS A 17 -8.66 15.59 -3.89
CA LYS A 17 -8.85 16.02 -5.29
C LYS A 17 -9.23 14.85 -6.17
N ASP A 18 -8.37 13.84 -6.18
CA ASP A 18 -8.51 12.58 -6.89
C ASP A 18 -8.32 11.42 -5.91
N ALA A 19 -8.80 10.24 -6.24
CA ALA A 19 -8.59 9.07 -5.41
C ALA A 19 -7.11 8.65 -5.34
N THR A 20 -6.58 8.46 -4.13
CA THR A 20 -5.21 8.01 -3.88
C THR A 20 -5.17 6.78 -2.98
N LEU A 21 -4.13 5.96 -3.07
CA LEU A 21 -3.95 4.80 -2.19
C LEU A 21 -3.90 5.20 -0.72
N LYS A 22 -3.19 6.28 -0.38
CA LYS A 22 -3.07 6.80 0.99
C LYS A 22 -4.42 7.19 1.60
N GLU A 23 -5.17 8.05 0.91
CA GLU A 23 -6.45 8.54 1.44
C GLU A 23 -7.51 7.44 1.42
N THR A 24 -7.49 6.58 0.40
CA THR A 24 -8.30 5.35 0.35
C THR A 24 -8.00 4.45 1.54
N PHE A 25 -6.73 4.21 1.87
CA PHE A 25 -6.35 3.42 3.04
C PHE A 25 -6.91 4.00 4.33
N TYR A 26 -6.76 5.32 4.55
CA TYR A 26 -7.32 5.95 5.75
C TYR A 26 -8.84 5.84 5.82
N CYS A 27 -9.54 6.09 4.72
CA CYS A 27 -11.00 6.03 4.70
C CYS A 27 -11.50 4.59 4.91
N VAL A 28 -10.90 3.63 4.21
CA VAL A 28 -11.24 2.20 4.32
C VAL A 28 -10.93 1.66 5.71
N SER A 29 -9.84 2.10 6.35
CA SER A 29 -9.50 1.71 7.73
C SER A 29 -10.56 2.14 8.75
N VAL A 30 -11.28 3.24 8.49
CA VAL A 30 -12.39 3.69 9.34
C VAL A 30 -13.71 3.03 8.96
N LEU A 31 -13.96 2.85 7.66
CA LEU A 31 -15.27 2.43 7.14
C LEU A 31 -15.45 0.92 6.99
N GLY A 32 -14.36 0.16 6.91
CA GLY A 32 -14.36 -1.28 6.70
C GLY A 32 -14.92 -1.72 5.35
N VAL A 33 -14.72 -0.93 4.29
CA VAL A 33 -15.22 -1.23 2.93
C VAL A 33 -14.51 -2.45 2.34
N LYS A 34 -15.26 -3.36 1.68
CA LYS A 34 -14.74 -4.63 1.15
C LYS A 34 -15.22 -4.98 -0.28
N ASP A 35 -15.60 -3.98 -1.08
CA ASP A 35 -16.21 -4.25 -2.38
C ASP A 35 -15.20 -4.54 -3.51
N ARG A 36 -15.69 -5.09 -4.63
CA ARG A 36 -14.84 -5.48 -5.78
C ARG A 36 -14.24 -4.29 -6.53
N ARG A 37 -14.81 -3.08 -6.41
CA ARG A 37 -14.29 -1.88 -7.08
C ARG A 37 -13.01 -1.42 -6.39
N LEU A 38 -13.01 -1.42 -5.06
CA LEU A 38 -11.84 -1.15 -4.24
C LEU A 38 -10.65 -2.03 -4.61
N ILE A 39 -10.88 -3.35 -4.73
CA ILE A 39 -9.83 -4.31 -5.12
C ILE A 39 -9.30 -4.01 -6.52
N ARG A 40 -10.19 -3.70 -7.47
CA ARG A 40 -9.80 -3.34 -8.83
C ARG A 40 -9.01 -2.04 -8.85
N PHE A 41 -9.38 -1.05 -8.03
CA PHE A 41 -8.69 0.21 -7.93
C PHE A 41 -7.24 0.02 -7.45
N VAL A 42 -7.03 -0.61 -6.29
CA VAL A 42 -5.68 -0.74 -5.73
C VAL A 42 -4.74 -1.57 -6.61
N LYS A 43 -5.26 -2.59 -7.31
CA LYS A 43 -4.47 -3.41 -8.23
C LYS A 43 -3.92 -2.64 -9.44
N ARG A 44 -4.50 -1.49 -9.80
CA ARG A 44 -4.00 -0.64 -10.91
C ARG A 44 -2.66 0.04 -10.59
N PHE A 45 -2.29 0.11 -9.33
CA PHE A 45 -1.04 0.74 -8.87
C PHE A 45 0.12 -0.25 -8.77
N ARG A 46 -0.10 -1.54 -9.08
CA ARG A 46 0.97 -2.54 -9.07
C ARG A 46 1.99 -2.23 -10.16
N TYR A 47 3.27 -2.15 -9.79
CA TYR A 47 4.39 -2.05 -10.71
C TYR A 47 4.90 -3.44 -11.09
N ARG A 48 5.58 -3.55 -12.25
CA ARG A 48 6.04 -4.82 -12.83
C ARG A 48 6.97 -5.64 -11.92
N GLU A 49 7.64 -4.98 -10.98
CA GLU A 49 8.59 -5.62 -10.05
C GLU A 49 7.98 -5.90 -8.66
N GLY A 50 6.65 -5.81 -8.50
CA GLY A 50 5.95 -6.22 -7.28
C GLY A 50 5.69 -5.12 -6.25
N GLY A 51 6.36 -3.96 -6.36
CA GLY A 51 6.02 -2.76 -5.57
C GLY A 51 4.80 -2.02 -6.11
N TYR A 52 4.32 -1.01 -5.37
CA TYR A 52 3.19 -0.17 -5.79
C TYR A 52 3.62 1.30 -5.97
N VAL A 53 3.07 1.95 -6.99
CA VAL A 53 3.38 3.34 -7.39
C VAL A 53 2.32 4.32 -6.88
N LYS A 54 2.66 5.61 -6.83
CA LYS A 54 1.74 6.66 -6.37
C LYS A 54 0.62 6.98 -7.36
N SER A 55 0.90 6.83 -8.65
CA SER A 55 -0.07 6.88 -9.74
C SER A 55 0.31 5.87 -10.85
N PRO A 56 -0.66 5.36 -11.64
CA PRO A 56 -0.39 4.30 -12.64
C PRO A 56 0.66 4.65 -13.71
N SER A 57 0.91 5.94 -13.94
CA SER A 57 1.92 6.44 -14.89
C SER A 57 3.22 6.88 -14.22
N SER A 58 3.34 6.74 -12.89
CA SER A 58 4.50 7.19 -12.12
C SER A 58 5.47 6.05 -11.82
N TYR A 59 6.69 6.45 -11.48
CA TYR A 59 7.78 5.58 -11.10
C TYR A 59 8.77 6.39 -10.23
N PRO A 60 9.48 5.78 -9.25
CA PRO A 60 9.45 4.38 -8.80
C PRO A 60 8.26 3.99 -7.91
N PRO A 61 8.09 2.68 -7.65
CA PRO A 61 7.29 2.21 -6.52
C PRO A 61 7.91 2.62 -5.18
N TYR A 62 7.06 2.85 -4.18
CA TYR A 62 7.46 3.27 -2.82
C TYR A 62 6.86 2.36 -1.73
N LEU A 63 7.55 2.29 -0.59
CA LEU A 63 7.14 1.46 0.55
C LEU A 63 5.75 1.81 1.09
N GLU A 64 5.43 3.11 1.23
CA GLU A 64 4.15 3.51 1.78
C GLU A 64 2.97 3.10 0.88
N GLU A 65 3.13 3.20 -0.44
CA GLU A 65 2.08 2.81 -1.40
C GLU A 65 1.87 1.30 -1.41
N THR A 66 2.95 0.55 -1.22
CA THR A 66 2.92 -0.91 -1.06
C THR A 66 2.18 -1.27 0.23
N TYR A 67 2.52 -0.63 1.35
CA TYR A 67 1.85 -0.83 2.63
C TYR A 67 0.36 -0.48 2.59
N TYR A 68 -0.01 0.67 2.02
CA TYR A 68 -1.41 1.08 1.89
C TYR A 68 -2.20 0.06 1.09
N THR A 69 -1.65 -0.40 -0.03
CA THR A 69 -2.32 -1.39 -0.88
C THR A 69 -2.53 -2.71 -0.15
N LEU A 70 -1.47 -3.28 0.45
CA LEU A 70 -1.59 -4.55 1.17
C LEU A 70 -2.54 -4.45 2.36
N SER A 71 -2.54 -3.32 3.07
CA SER A 71 -3.47 -3.09 4.19
C SER A 71 -4.92 -2.97 3.73
N ILE A 72 -5.19 -2.31 2.59
CA ILE A 72 -6.53 -2.27 1.99
C ILE A 72 -6.99 -3.68 1.61
N LEU A 73 -6.11 -4.48 0.99
CA LEU A 73 -6.41 -5.87 0.63
C LEU A 73 -6.71 -6.72 1.88
N ASP A 74 -5.96 -6.57 2.97
CA ASP A 74 -6.21 -7.24 4.25
C ASP A 74 -7.58 -6.87 4.83
N ILE A 75 -7.90 -5.56 4.90
CA ILE A 75 -9.20 -5.08 5.39
C ILE A 75 -10.35 -5.67 4.55
N ALA A 76 -10.17 -5.71 3.23
CA ALA A 76 -11.13 -6.27 2.30
C ALA A 76 -11.21 -7.81 2.30
N GLY A 77 -10.32 -8.50 3.04
CA GLY A 77 -10.26 -9.96 3.09
C GLY A 77 -9.79 -10.59 1.77
N GLN A 78 -8.87 -9.92 1.09
CA GLN A 78 -8.34 -10.27 -0.24
C GLN A 78 -6.80 -10.20 -0.28
N ILE A 79 -6.16 -10.28 0.88
CA ILE A 79 -4.71 -10.42 0.99
C ILE A 79 -4.31 -11.85 0.60
N GLU A 80 -3.30 -11.97 -0.25
CA GLU A 80 -2.83 -13.24 -0.79
C GLU A 80 -1.30 -13.29 -0.70
N PRO A 81 -0.68 -14.48 -0.75
CA PRO A 81 0.77 -14.58 -0.81
C PRO A 81 1.30 -13.91 -2.08
N ASP A 82 2.30 -13.03 -1.93
CA ASP A 82 2.88 -12.30 -3.06
C ASP A 82 4.41 -12.33 -3.02
N GLN A 83 4.99 -13.29 -3.74
CA GLN A 83 6.45 -13.45 -3.79
C GLN A 83 7.15 -12.32 -4.55
N GLU A 84 6.49 -11.67 -5.50
CA GLU A 84 7.07 -10.53 -6.21
C GLU A 84 7.19 -9.33 -5.27
N THR A 85 6.12 -9.03 -4.52
CA THR A 85 6.17 -7.95 -3.52
C THR A 85 7.18 -8.26 -2.41
N ARG A 86 7.33 -9.51 -1.96
CA ARG A 86 8.40 -9.88 -1.02
C ARG A 86 9.79 -9.64 -1.60
N ARG A 87 10.03 -10.05 -2.85
CA ARG A 87 11.30 -9.82 -3.57
C ARG A 87 11.60 -8.33 -3.78
N TYR A 88 10.57 -7.50 -3.91
CA TYR A 88 10.71 -6.05 -3.93
C TYR A 88 11.09 -5.46 -2.57
N LEU A 89 10.46 -5.91 -1.48
CA LEU A 89 10.64 -5.34 -0.15
C LEU A 89 11.97 -5.71 0.51
N LEU A 90 12.38 -6.98 0.43
CA LEU A 90 13.54 -7.49 1.18
C LEU A 90 14.85 -6.73 0.85
N PRO A 91 15.18 -6.42 -0.42
CA PRO A 91 16.39 -5.66 -0.76
C PRO A 91 16.36 -4.19 -0.29
N LEU A 92 15.24 -3.69 0.24
CA LEU A 92 15.15 -2.33 0.78
C LEU A 92 15.65 -2.22 2.22
N GLN A 93 16.03 -3.32 2.87
CA GLN A 93 16.72 -3.26 4.16
C GLN A 93 18.15 -2.77 3.98
N ASN A 94 18.55 -1.77 4.76
CA ASN A 94 19.92 -1.27 4.83
C ASN A 94 20.73 -2.07 5.87
N SER A 95 22.05 -1.84 5.89
CA SER A 95 22.98 -2.52 6.82
C SER A 95 22.74 -2.19 8.29
N ASP A 96 22.04 -1.09 8.60
CA ASP A 96 21.63 -0.73 9.96
C ASP A 96 20.34 -1.45 10.44
N GLY A 97 19.77 -2.31 9.59
CA GLY A 97 18.55 -3.07 9.86
C GLY A 97 17.24 -2.32 9.56
N GLY A 98 17.29 -1.01 9.34
CA GLY A 98 16.13 -0.23 8.90
C GLY A 98 15.90 -0.32 7.39
N PHE A 99 14.81 0.29 6.90
CA PHE A 99 14.46 0.22 5.48
C PHE A 99 14.51 1.59 4.79
N ARG A 100 15.04 1.63 3.56
CA ARG A 100 14.95 2.78 2.65
C ARG A 100 13.63 2.77 1.88
N ARG A 101 13.18 3.95 1.46
CA ARG A 101 11.86 4.13 0.83
C ARG A 101 11.71 3.48 -0.56
N SER A 102 12.80 3.32 -1.32
CA SER A 102 12.79 2.79 -2.70
C SER A 102 14.14 2.14 -3.09
N PRO A 103 14.21 1.41 -4.24
CA PRO A 103 15.40 0.67 -4.66
C PRO A 103 16.65 1.51 -5.00
N TYR A 104 16.53 2.83 -5.07
CA TYR A 104 17.60 3.69 -5.58
C TYR A 104 18.65 4.04 -4.53
N LEU A 105 18.39 5.09 -3.78
CA LEU A 105 19.22 5.59 -2.70
C LEU A 105 18.29 6.06 -1.60
N GLY A 106 18.66 5.82 -0.36
CA GLY A 106 17.87 6.28 0.77
C GLY A 106 18.44 5.81 2.10
N ILE A 107 18.23 6.64 3.11
CA ILE A 107 18.51 6.30 4.51
C ILE A 107 17.36 5.49 5.09
N SER A 108 17.65 4.78 6.16
CA SER A 108 16.63 4.17 7.00
C SER A 108 15.80 5.24 7.70
N SER A 109 14.49 5.02 7.78
CA SER A 109 13.60 5.81 8.65
C SER A 109 12.66 4.89 9.42
N LEU A 110 12.11 5.37 10.53
CA LEU A 110 11.16 4.60 11.33
C LEU A 110 9.90 4.25 10.52
N GLU A 111 9.39 5.22 9.75
CA GLU A 111 8.20 5.06 8.92
C GLU A 111 8.42 4.01 7.82
N ASN A 112 9.53 4.10 7.09
CA ASN A 112 9.87 3.12 6.05
C ASN A 112 10.05 1.72 6.63
N THR A 113 10.72 1.63 7.78
CA THR A 113 10.90 0.36 8.50
C THR A 113 9.55 -0.22 8.91
N PHE A 114 8.64 0.61 9.44
CA PHE A 114 7.29 0.19 9.77
C PHE A 114 6.53 -0.31 8.53
N TYR A 115 6.53 0.45 7.44
CA TYR A 115 5.83 0.06 6.21
C TYR A 115 6.34 -1.26 5.64
N ALA A 116 7.66 -1.46 5.57
CA ALA A 116 8.25 -2.68 5.07
C ALA A 116 7.92 -3.89 5.95
N VAL A 117 8.16 -3.79 7.26
CA VAL A 117 7.94 -4.90 8.20
C VAL A 117 6.46 -5.28 8.27
N MET A 118 5.56 -4.30 8.30
CA MET A 118 4.13 -4.58 8.32
C MET A 118 3.65 -5.18 7.00
N SER A 119 4.19 -4.72 5.87
CA SER A 119 3.90 -5.32 4.56
C SER A 119 4.32 -6.80 4.51
N LEU A 120 5.53 -7.12 4.98
CA LEU A 120 6.02 -8.50 5.04
C LEU A 120 5.13 -9.36 5.97
N LYS A 121 4.75 -8.84 7.14
CA LYS A 121 3.81 -9.54 8.05
C LYS A 121 2.45 -9.82 7.41
N LEU A 122 1.90 -8.87 6.66
CA LEU A 122 0.62 -9.07 5.96
C LEU A 122 0.72 -10.18 4.91
N LEU A 123 1.85 -10.26 4.20
CA LEU A 123 2.09 -11.31 3.22
C LEU A 123 2.30 -12.68 3.88
N ASP A 124 2.88 -12.74 5.09
CA ASP A 124 3.07 -14.01 5.80
C ASP A 124 1.78 -14.53 6.46
N LYS A 125 0.78 -13.68 6.76
CA LYS A 125 -0.55 -14.11 7.27
C LYS A 125 -1.35 -14.98 6.30
N SER A 126 -0.97 -14.96 5.02
CA SER A 126 -1.72 -15.59 3.93
C SER A 126 -1.32 -17.06 3.67
N ILE A 127 -0.52 -17.64 4.56
CA ILE A 127 -0.08 -19.05 4.55
C ILE A 127 -0.94 -19.87 5.51
#